data_AF-A0A6G3D1W4-F1
#
_entry.id   AF-A0A6G3D1W4-F1
#
_cell.length_a   1.000
_cell.length_b   1.000
_cell.length_c   1.000
_cell.angle_alpha   90.00
_cell.angle_beta   90.00
_cell.angle_gamma   90.00
#
_symmetry.space_group_name_H-M   'P 1'
#
loop_
_entity.id
_entity.type
_entity.pdbx_description
1 polymer ?
#
loop_
_entity_poly.entity_id
_entity_poly.type
_entity_poly.pdbx_seq_one_letter_code
_entity_poly.pdbx_strand_id
1 'polypeptide(L)' 'AFVVRQPAAPDLAEGEIMMYVAERVAPYKRVRKVTFVDAVPRAASGKILRRELRERQ' A
#
# COMPACT_ATOMS: atom_id res chain seq x y z
N ALA A 1 -4.28 2.59 0.88
CA ALA A 1 -3.43 1.65 0.11
C ALA A 1 -2.52 0.94 1.09
N PHE A 2 -2.23 -0.34 0.85
CA PHE A 2 -1.32 -1.13 1.69
C PHE A 2 -0.05 -1.39 0.90
N VAL A 3 1.11 -1.16 1.52
CA VAL A 3 2.43 -1.24 0.87
C VAL A 3 3.37 -2.04 1.77
N VAL A 4 4.17 -2.90 1.16
CA VAL A 4 5.28 -3.58 1.83
C VAL A 4 6.56 -2.88 1.42
N ARG A 5 7.37 -2.42 2.38
CA ARG A 5 8.66 -1.80 2.08
C ARG A 5 9.64 -2.86 1.59
N GLN A 6 10.45 -2.51 0.60
CA GLN A 6 11.61 -3.32 0.26
C GLN A 6 12.71 -3.11 1.30
N PRO A 7 13.51 -4.14 1.63
CA PRO A 7 14.60 -4.02 2.60
C PRO A 7 15.62 -2.92 2.24
N ALA A 8 15.77 -2.63 0.94
CA ALA A 8 16.68 -1.60 0.44
C ALA A 8 16.18 -0.15 0.68
N ALA A 9 14.92 0.04 1.07
CA ALA A 9 14.32 1.34 1.30
C ALA A 9 13.50 1.37 2.60
N PRO A 10 14.16 1.21 3.77
CA PRO A 10 13.48 1.14 5.05
C PRO A 10 12.80 2.45 5.44
N ASP A 11 13.30 3.59 4.96
CA ASP A 11 12.84 4.93 5.34
C ASP A 11 11.80 5.54 4.39
N LEU A 12 11.29 4.76 3.42
CA LEU A 12 10.31 5.21 2.43
C LEU A 12 9.05 5.77 3.12
N ALA A 13 8.75 7.04 2.90
CA ALA A 13 7.65 7.73 3.57
C ALA A 13 6.31 7.56 2.84
N GLU A 14 5.20 7.68 3.57
CA GLU A 14 3.86 7.63 2.98
C GLU A 14 3.63 8.74 1.95
N GLY A 15 4.12 9.96 2.27
CA GLY A 15 3.97 11.14 1.42
C GLY A 15 4.66 10.99 0.07
N GLU A 16 5.83 10.34 0.02
CA GLU A 16 6.57 10.09 -1.22
C GLU A 16 5.77 9.20 -2.17
N ILE A 17 5.15 8.13 -1.64
CA ILE A 17 4.29 7.23 -2.42
C ILE A 17 3.04 7.98 -2.90
N MET A 18 2.41 8.76 -2.03
CA MET A 18 1.21 9.52 -2.37
C MET A 18 1.50 10.55 -3.47
N MET A 19 2.60 11.27 -3.38
CA MET A 19 3.06 12.24 -4.39
C MET A 19 3.37 11.54 -5.71
N TYR A 20 4.14 10.45 -5.67
CA TYR A 20 4.47 9.66 -6.85
C TYR A 20 3.22 9.20 -7.61
N VAL A 21 2.20 8.72 -6.89
CA VAL A 21 0.92 8.32 -7.51
C VAL A 21 0.16 9.55 -8.01
N ALA A 22 0.11 10.63 -7.24
CA ALA A 22 -0.67 11.83 -7.54
C ALA A 22 -0.26 12.56 -8.83
N GLU A 23 1.01 12.46 -9.23
CA GLU A 23 1.55 12.98 -10.48
C GLU A 23 1.11 12.18 -11.72
N ARG A 24 0.77 10.90 -11.55
CA ARG A 24 0.51 9.96 -12.65
C ARG A 24 -0.98 9.67 -12.86
N VAL A 25 -1.82 10.05 -11.91
CA VAL A 25 -3.25 9.75 -11.95
C VAL A 25 -4.11 11.00 -11.80
N ALA A 26 -5.30 10.97 -12.41
CA ALA A 26 -6.29 12.02 -12.23
C ALA A 26 -6.66 12.22 -10.74
N PRO A 27 -7.04 13.43 -10.31
CA PRO A 27 -7.25 13.75 -8.89
C PRO A 27 -8.17 12.78 -8.12
N TYR A 28 -9.22 12.27 -8.76
CA TYR A 28 -10.16 11.34 -8.13
C TYR A 28 -9.60 9.92 -7.92
N LYS A 29 -8.51 9.55 -8.61
CA LYS A 29 -7.83 8.25 -8.46
C LYS A 29 -6.67 8.30 -7.47
N ARG A 30 -6.38 9.47 -6.88
CA ARG A 30 -5.26 9.63 -5.94
C ARG A 30 -5.47 8.78 -4.69
N VAL A 31 -4.38 8.18 -4.23
CA VAL A 31 -4.36 7.45 -2.96
C VAL A 31 -4.44 8.48 -1.82
N ARG A 32 -5.36 8.27 -0.87
CA ARG A 32 -5.61 9.21 0.24
C ARG A 32 -4.91 8.84 1.56
N LYS A 33 -4.51 7.58 1.69
CA LYS A 33 -3.82 7.02 2.87
C LYS A 33 -2.95 5.87 2.41
N VAL A 34 -1.74 5.79 2.94
CA VAL A 34 -0.85 4.63 2.78
C VAL A 34 -0.68 4.01 4.16
N THR A 35 -0.55 2.70 4.21
CA THR A 35 -0.25 1.98 5.45
C THR A 35 0.77 0.92 5.13
N PHE A 36 1.89 0.96 5.84
CA PHE A 36 2.94 -0.03 5.70
C PHE A 36 2.57 -1.30 6.47
N VAL A 37 2.75 -2.44 5.83
CA VAL A 37 2.53 -3.77 6.41
C VAL A 37 3.74 -4.64 6.11
N ASP A 38 4.04 -5.59 7.00
CA ASP A 38 5.17 -6.50 6.79
C ASP A 38 4.96 -7.43 5.59
N ALA A 39 3.70 -7.83 5.36
CA ALA A 39 3.31 -8.66 4.24
C ALA A 39 1.87 -8.41 3.82
N VAL A 40 1.59 -8.57 2.52
CA VAL A 40 0.22 -8.61 2.00
C VAL A 40 -0.34 -10.01 2.26
N PRO A 41 -1.43 -10.17 3.03
CA PRO A 41 -2.00 -11.48 3.34
C PRO A 41 -2.54 -12.13 2.06
N ARG A 42 -2.11 -13.37 1.85
CA ARG A 42 -2.48 -14.17 0.68
C ARG A 42 -2.94 -15.55 1.13
N ALA A 43 -3.98 -16.06 0.46
CA ALA A 43 -4.38 -17.45 0.60
C ALA A 43 -3.31 -18.38 0.00
N ALA A 44 -3.35 -19.67 0.33
CA ALA A 44 -2.51 -20.69 -0.30
C ALA A 44 -2.63 -20.72 -1.84
N SER A 45 -3.78 -20.27 -2.39
CA SER A 45 -4.01 -20.11 -3.83
C SER A 45 -3.46 -18.80 -4.42
N GLY A 46 -2.77 -17.97 -3.64
CA GLY A 46 -2.18 -16.71 -4.06
C GLY A 46 -3.13 -15.49 -4.08
N LYS A 47 -4.42 -15.71 -3.84
CA LYS A 47 -5.44 -14.63 -3.76
C LYS A 47 -5.14 -13.69 -2.59
N ILE A 48 -5.21 -12.38 -2.84
CA ILE A 48 -5.05 -11.37 -1.78
C ILE A 48 -6.29 -11.36 -0.88
N LEU A 49 -6.08 -11.51 0.43
CA LEU A 49 -7.12 -11.52 1.44
C LEU A 49 -7.47 -10.08 1.86
N ARG A 50 -8.24 -9.39 1.01
CA ARG A 50 -8.63 -7.99 1.24
C ARG A 50 -9.44 -7.77 2.53
N ARG A 51 -10.13 -8.79 3.03
CA ARG A 51 -10.89 -8.71 4.29
C ARG A 51 -9.97 -8.45 5.48
N GLU A 52 -8.90 -9.24 5.60
CA GLU A 52 -7.92 -9.10 6.69
C GLU A 52 -7.19 -7.75 6.64
N LEU A 53 -6.92 -7.23 5.44
CA LEU A 53 -6.36 -5.90 5.29
C LEU A 53 -7.30 -4.80 5.81
N ARG A 54 -8.62 -4.94 5.63
CA ARG A 54 -9.60 -3.98 6.14
C ARG A 54 -9.78 -4.06 7.66
N GLU A 55 -9.57 -5.23 8.26
CA GLU A 55 -9.65 -5.42 9.72
C GLU A 55 -8.45 -4.79 10.46
N ARG A 56 -7.34 -4.52 9.75
CA ARG A 56 -6.15 -3.81 10.27
C ARG A 56 -6.26 -2.28 10.17
N GLN A 57 -7.42 -1.76 9.78
CA GLN A 57 -7.68 -0.34 9.55
C GLN A 57 -8.47 0.27 10.71
#